data_AF-A0A1G3Q692-F1
#
_entry.id   AF-A0A1G3Q692-F1
#
_cell.length_a   1.000
_cell.length_b   1.000
_cell.length_c   1.000
_cell.angle_alpha   90.00
_cell.angle_beta   90.00
_cell.angle_gamma   90.00
#
_symmetry.space_group_name_H-M   'P 1'
#
loop_
_entity.id
_entity.type
_entity.pdbx_description
1 polymer ?
#
loop_
_entity_poly.entity_id
_entity_poly.type
_entity_poly.pdbx_seq_one_letter_code
_entity_poly.pdbx_strand_id
1 'polypeptide(L)'
;MVLSVAGLSSSAYYGKKKSSRKLKRGPKTEINDNELLNLIREEIAGLKFFGMGYIKIWIRINRKLEKRGLSVGRKRTYRVMKDNNLLEKSPGKPVKNKHDGKIITDKPNVMWATDGKRFWTRKEGWCWFFGISDHFNSEIIAFHTTKNGDRFNGFVPLQEAVNKRYGGFRKGIAEGLSLRTDLGSIYTSGHFRNSAEFLGIEMSYTWAKSPESNGIIERFHRTLEEQVFKIYDFETLEEATAKIKEFVENYNREWMLARLGYMSPLEARKCYEDKLLNVA
;
A
#
# COMPACT_ATOMS: atom_id res chain seq x y z
N MET A 1 40.53 -14.43 48.10
CA MET A 1 40.69 -14.02 49.52
C MET A 1 40.63 -12.51 49.75
N VAL A 2 40.85 -11.64 48.74
CA VAL A 2 40.81 -10.17 48.91
C VAL A 2 39.39 -9.57 48.85
N LEU A 3 38.48 -10.11 48.02
CA LEU A 3 37.14 -9.53 47.80
C LEU A 3 36.13 -9.78 48.94
N SER A 4 36.30 -10.87 49.70
CA SER A 4 35.41 -11.23 50.82
C SER A 4 35.58 -10.33 52.04
N VAL A 5 36.79 -9.77 52.24
CA VAL A 5 37.09 -8.84 53.34
C VAL A 5 36.43 -7.47 53.10
N ALA A 6 36.16 -7.11 51.85
CA ALA A 6 35.52 -5.85 51.46
C ALA A 6 33.98 -5.93 51.35
N GLY A 7 33.36 -7.07 51.71
CA GLY A 7 31.90 -7.26 51.62
C GLY A 7 31.35 -7.28 50.18
N LEU A 8 32.20 -7.49 49.17
CA LEU A 8 31.82 -7.46 47.76
C LEU A 8 31.73 -8.88 47.18
N SER A 9 30.67 -9.14 46.42
CA SER A 9 30.53 -10.40 45.69
C SER A 9 31.56 -10.50 44.56
N SER A 10 31.97 -11.73 44.21
CA SER A 10 32.83 -11.99 43.05
C SER A 10 32.24 -11.43 41.75
N SER A 11 30.91 -11.39 41.64
CA SER A 11 30.19 -10.79 40.50
C SER A 11 30.36 -9.27 40.39
N ALA A 12 30.62 -8.56 41.49
CA ALA A 12 30.91 -7.13 41.47
C ALA A 12 32.26 -6.83 40.80
N TYR A 13 33.24 -7.74 40.92
CA TYR A 13 34.55 -7.61 40.29
C TYR A 13 34.51 -7.87 38.76
N TYR A 14 33.69 -8.84 38.33
CA TYR A 14 33.46 -9.13 36.90
C TYR A 14 32.37 -8.29 36.23
N GLY A 15 31.71 -7.40 36.99
CA GLY A 15 30.78 -6.42 36.47
C GLY A 15 31.52 -5.45 35.56
N LYS A 16 31.62 -5.77 34.26
CA LYS A 16 32.04 -4.81 33.24
C LYS A 16 31.20 -3.55 33.43
N LYS A 17 31.81 -2.46 33.92
CA LYS A 17 31.27 -1.11 33.71
C LYS A 17 30.86 -1.07 32.24
N LYS A 18 29.60 -0.73 31.94
CA LYS A 18 29.19 -0.38 30.57
C LYS A 18 30.10 0.77 30.18
N SER A 19 31.23 0.45 29.56
CA SER A 19 32.10 1.41 28.90
C SER A 19 31.15 2.20 28.00
N SER A 20 31.09 3.52 28.21
CA SER A 20 30.50 4.41 27.23
C SER A 20 31.24 4.11 25.93
N ARG A 21 30.61 3.31 25.06
CA ARG A 21 31.21 2.86 23.80
C ARG A 21 31.62 4.15 23.09
N LYS A 22 32.92 4.47 23.09
CA LYS A 22 33.45 5.54 22.23
C LYS A 22 33.08 5.11 20.82
N LEU A 23 32.06 5.76 20.27
CA LEU A 23 31.63 5.52 18.90
C LEU A 23 32.88 5.78 18.04
N LYS A 24 33.36 4.75 17.33
CA LYS A 24 34.36 4.96 16.28
C LYS A 24 33.81 6.08 15.39
N ARG A 25 34.57 7.17 15.23
CA ARG A 25 34.18 8.28 14.36
C ARG A 25 34.05 7.69 12.96
N GLY A 26 32.81 7.45 12.53
CA GLY A 26 32.52 7.04 11.17
C GLY A 26 32.94 8.14 10.19
N PRO A 27 32.83 7.88 8.88
CA PRO A 27 33.03 8.92 7.87
C PRO A 27 32.27 10.19 8.26
N LYS A 28 32.90 11.36 8.12
CA LYS A 28 32.18 12.64 8.30
C LYS A 28 31.09 12.68 7.22
N THR A 29 29.84 12.52 7.63
CA THR A 29 28.68 12.68 6.77
C THR A 29 28.27 14.13 6.72
N GLU A 30 27.94 14.63 5.53
CA GLU A 30 27.52 16.03 5.34
C GLU A 30 26.27 16.40 6.15
N ILE A 31 25.37 15.43 6.36
CA ILE A 31 24.21 15.55 7.24
C ILE A 31 24.55 14.91 8.57
N ASN A 32 24.47 15.64 9.68
CA ASN A 32 24.67 15.10 11.04
C ASN A 32 23.39 14.44 11.61
N ASP A 33 23.47 13.77 12.76
CA ASP A 33 22.34 13.00 13.30
C ASP A 33 21.16 13.88 13.74
N ASN A 34 21.42 15.12 14.20
CA ASN A 34 20.36 16.07 14.58
C ASN A 34 19.63 16.61 13.35
N GLU A 35 20.36 16.92 12.28
CA GLU A 35 19.76 17.31 11.00
C GLU A 35 18.93 16.16 10.41
N LEU A 36 19.44 14.94 10.44
CA LEU A 36 18.67 13.77 10.00
C LEU A 36 17.42 13.57 10.86
N LEU A 37 17.50 13.76 12.17
CA LEU A 37 16.34 13.68 13.06
C LEU A 37 15.26 14.72 12.70
N ASN A 38 15.66 15.96 12.38
CA ASN A 38 14.72 16.99 11.95
C ASN A 38 14.05 16.62 10.61
N LEU A 39 14.83 16.16 9.63
CA LEU A 39 14.29 15.67 8.36
C LEU A 39 13.29 14.52 8.55
N ILE A 40 13.57 13.59 9.49
CA ILE A 40 12.66 12.50 9.83
C ILE A 40 11.36 13.05 10.44
N ARG A 41 11.45 14.00 11.37
CA ARG A 41 10.26 14.58 12.03
C ARG A 41 9.40 15.36 11.05
N GLU A 42 10.01 16.16 10.18
CA GLU A 42 9.33 16.86 9.10
C GLU A 42 8.64 15.88 8.15
N GLU A 43 9.32 14.79 7.78
CA GLU A 43 8.74 13.77 6.92
C GLU A 43 7.52 13.12 7.58
N ILE A 44 7.63 12.69 8.84
CA ILE A 44 6.55 12.06 9.60
C ILE A 44 5.35 13.01 9.74
N ALA A 45 5.59 14.28 10.07
CA ALA A 45 4.53 15.28 10.24
C ALA A 45 3.77 15.55 8.93
N GLY A 46 4.42 15.41 7.78
CA GLY A 46 3.82 15.59 6.46
C GLY A 46 3.18 14.34 5.85
N LEU A 47 3.15 13.20 6.55
CA LEU A 47 2.59 11.97 6.00
C LEU A 47 1.07 12.02 5.92
N LYS A 48 0.54 11.64 4.76
CA LYS A 48 -0.90 11.41 4.53
C LYS A 48 -1.37 10.03 4.99
N PHE A 49 -0.44 9.22 5.50
CA PHE A 49 -0.68 7.84 5.86
C PHE A 49 -0.13 7.56 7.25
N PHE A 50 -0.86 6.74 7.98
CA PHE A 50 -0.44 6.22 9.27
C PHE A 50 0.41 4.96 9.03
N GLY A 51 1.31 4.62 9.94
CA GLY A 51 1.92 3.29 9.85
C GLY A 51 3.06 3.18 8.82
N MET A 52 3.68 4.30 8.38
CA MET A 52 4.76 4.22 7.40
C MET A 52 6.07 3.79 8.06
N GLY A 53 6.33 2.48 8.04
CA GLY A 53 7.57 1.92 8.56
C GLY A 53 8.85 2.58 8.01
N TYR A 54 9.92 2.55 8.81
CA TYR A 54 11.15 3.33 8.61
C TYR A 54 11.79 3.25 7.21
N ILE A 55 11.61 2.15 6.48
CA ILE A 55 12.13 1.99 5.11
C ILE A 55 11.50 3.02 4.18
N LYS A 56 10.19 3.24 4.30
CA LYS A 56 9.44 4.21 3.50
C LYS A 56 9.91 5.63 3.80
N ILE A 57 10.08 5.96 5.08
CA ILE A 57 10.64 7.25 5.52
C ILE A 57 12.04 7.46 4.97
N TRP A 58 12.92 6.45 5.08
CA TRP A 58 14.27 6.50 4.52
C TRP A 58 14.28 6.78 3.01
N ILE A 59 13.38 6.16 2.24
CA ILE A 59 13.27 6.38 0.79
C ILE A 59 12.81 7.79 0.48
N ARG A 60 11.76 8.29 1.17
CA ARG A 60 11.24 9.65 0.97
C ARG A 60 12.29 10.71 1.27
N ILE A 61 13.05 10.54 2.37
CA ILE A 61 14.18 11.41 2.70
C ILE A 61 15.22 11.38 1.59
N ASN A 62 15.65 10.21 1.11
CA ASN A 62 16.66 10.14 0.06
C ASN A 62 16.19 10.72 -1.28
N ARG A 63 14.91 10.56 -1.67
CA ARG A 63 14.35 11.24 -2.85
C ARG A 63 14.42 12.77 -2.75
N LYS A 64 14.25 13.32 -1.54
CA LYS A 64 14.40 14.78 -1.30
C LYS A 64 15.87 15.21 -1.35
N LEU A 65 16.76 14.38 -0.79
CA LEU A 65 18.20 14.65 -0.70
C LEU A 65 18.93 14.47 -2.04
N GLU A 66 18.45 13.59 -2.91
CA GLU A 66 19.02 13.34 -4.23
C GLU A 66 19.12 14.62 -5.07
N LYS A 67 18.11 15.51 -4.98
CA LYS A 67 18.12 16.83 -5.62
C LYS A 67 19.28 17.73 -5.18
N ARG A 68 19.89 17.43 -4.02
CA ARG A 68 21.02 18.14 -3.44
C ARG A 68 22.34 17.34 -3.57
N GLY A 69 22.32 16.19 -4.25
CA GLY A 69 23.47 15.28 -4.32
C GLY A 69 23.77 14.55 -3.00
N LEU A 70 22.83 14.56 -2.04
CA LEU A 70 23.03 14.01 -0.70
C LEU A 70 22.34 12.65 -0.54
N SER A 71 22.84 11.84 0.39
CA SER A 71 22.17 10.60 0.79
C SER A 71 22.42 10.25 2.25
N VAL A 72 21.50 9.47 2.84
CA VAL A 72 21.62 8.94 4.20
C VAL A 72 21.45 7.43 4.20
N GLY A 73 22.31 6.74 4.96
CA GLY A 73 22.31 5.28 5.02
C GLY A 73 21.13 4.70 5.80
N ARG A 74 20.51 3.63 5.27
CA ARG A 74 19.34 2.97 5.87
C ARG A 74 19.52 2.57 7.35
N LYS A 75 20.66 1.97 7.70
CA LYS A 75 20.96 1.56 9.10
C LYS A 75 21.07 2.77 10.03
N ARG A 76 21.57 3.89 9.52
CA ARG A 76 21.70 5.14 10.27
C ARG A 76 20.33 5.76 10.52
N THR A 77 19.47 5.83 9.50
CA THR A 77 18.07 6.28 9.67
C THR A 77 17.33 5.44 10.69
N TYR A 78 17.44 4.10 10.61
CA TYR A 78 16.84 3.20 11.61
C TYR A 78 17.35 3.48 13.03
N ARG A 79 18.68 3.64 13.21
CA ARG A 79 19.27 3.98 14.52
C ARG A 79 18.72 5.29 15.06
N VAL A 80 18.74 6.37 14.26
CA VAL A 80 18.27 7.69 14.69
C VAL A 80 16.79 7.64 15.07
N MET A 81 15.95 6.95 14.29
CA MET A 81 14.54 6.75 14.65
C MET A 81 14.38 5.94 15.94
N LYS A 82 15.16 4.86 16.11
CA LYS A 82 15.11 4.01 17.30
C LYS A 82 15.49 4.77 18.56
N ASP A 83 16.61 5.49 18.52
CA ASP A 83 17.16 6.21 19.67
C ASP A 83 16.25 7.39 20.10
N ASN A 84 15.35 7.83 19.21
CA ASN A 84 14.38 8.89 19.46
C ASN A 84 12.92 8.39 19.59
N ASN A 85 12.69 7.07 19.74
CA ASN A 85 11.36 6.46 19.89
C ASN A 85 10.38 6.77 18.74
N LEU A 86 10.89 6.93 17.51
CA LEU A 86 10.09 7.22 16.30
C LEU A 86 9.76 5.94 15.51
N LEU A 87 10.15 4.77 15.99
CA LEU A 87 9.80 3.51 15.36
C LEU A 87 8.41 3.06 15.80
N GLU A 88 7.57 2.71 14.84
CA GLU A 88 6.28 2.09 15.11
C GLU A 88 6.45 0.71 15.74
N LYS A 89 5.51 0.35 16.63
CA LYS A 89 5.41 -1.01 17.13
C LYS A 89 5.11 -1.92 15.95
N SER A 90 6.01 -2.86 15.65
CA SER A 90 5.77 -3.84 14.59
C SER A 90 4.47 -4.57 14.91
N PRO A 91 3.47 -4.60 14.00
CA PRO A 91 2.47 -5.65 14.06
C PRO A 91 3.26 -6.97 14.03
N GLY A 92 2.86 -7.95 14.84
CA GLY A 92 3.60 -9.18 15.07
C GLY A 92 4.02 -9.91 13.78
N LYS A 93 4.90 -10.91 13.89
CA LYS A 93 5.40 -11.65 12.72
C LYS A 93 4.22 -12.06 11.82
N PRO A 94 4.21 -11.67 10.53
CA PRO A 94 3.15 -12.09 9.63
C PRO A 94 3.16 -13.62 9.57
N VAL A 95 1.97 -14.22 9.64
CA VAL A 95 1.82 -15.65 9.38
C VAL A 95 2.34 -15.91 7.97
N LYS A 96 3.34 -16.79 7.85
CA LYS A 96 3.90 -17.18 6.55
C LYS A 96 2.85 -18.02 5.82
N ASN A 97 1.95 -17.38 5.09
CA ASN A 97 1.10 -18.09 4.15
C ASN A 97 1.95 -18.46 2.92
N LYS A 98 2.05 -19.76 2.63
CA LYS A 98 2.65 -20.32 1.40
C LYS A 98 1.72 -20.11 0.21
N HIS A 99 1.54 -18.88 -0.23
CA HIS A 99 0.81 -18.59 -1.47
C HIS A 99 1.75 -17.90 -2.46
N ASP A 100 2.16 -18.67 -3.47
CA ASP A 100 3.16 -18.27 -4.48
C ASP A 100 2.54 -17.71 -5.78
N GLY A 101 1.22 -17.69 -5.96
CA GLY A 101 0.60 -17.20 -7.20
C GLY A 101 0.06 -15.77 -7.09
N LYS A 102 0.93 -14.77 -7.22
CA LYS A 102 0.47 -13.42 -7.59
C LYS A 102 0.58 -13.27 -9.09
N ILE A 103 -0.56 -13.15 -9.76
CA ILE A 103 -0.56 -12.71 -11.16
C ILE A 103 -0.23 -11.23 -11.16
N ILE A 104 0.86 -10.87 -11.81
CA ILE A 104 1.27 -9.50 -12.07
C ILE A 104 1.49 -9.41 -13.56
N THR A 105 0.90 -8.41 -14.20
CA THR A 105 1.10 -8.15 -15.62
C THR A 105 2.36 -7.31 -15.83
N ASP A 106 2.95 -7.43 -17.01
CA ASP A 106 4.12 -6.66 -17.44
C ASP A 106 3.76 -5.27 -17.98
N LYS A 107 2.48 -5.08 -18.35
CA LYS A 107 1.94 -3.83 -18.91
C LYS A 107 0.63 -3.42 -18.23
N PRO A 108 0.33 -2.11 -18.15
CA PRO A 108 -0.96 -1.59 -17.70
C PRO A 108 -2.11 -2.12 -18.57
N ASN A 109 -3.31 -2.21 -17.98
CA ASN A 109 -4.56 -2.57 -18.67
C ASN A 109 -4.57 -3.92 -19.40
N VAL A 110 -3.71 -4.87 -19.01
CA VAL A 110 -3.78 -6.27 -19.47
C VAL A 110 -4.74 -7.07 -18.59
N MET A 111 -4.70 -6.86 -17.27
CA MET A 111 -5.60 -7.51 -16.33
C MET A 111 -5.98 -6.55 -15.21
N TRP A 112 -7.27 -6.42 -14.96
CA TRP A 112 -7.80 -5.73 -13.80
C TRP A 112 -8.32 -6.73 -12.76
N ALA A 113 -8.36 -6.31 -11.51
CA ALA A 113 -8.96 -7.01 -10.38
C ALA A 113 -10.23 -6.25 -9.97
N THR A 114 -11.29 -6.98 -9.62
CA THR A 114 -12.47 -6.44 -8.95
C THR A 114 -12.81 -7.23 -7.70
N ASP A 115 -13.27 -6.54 -6.67
CA ASP A 115 -13.73 -7.13 -5.41
C ASP A 115 -14.56 -6.11 -4.62
N GLY A 116 -15.42 -6.62 -3.74
CA GLY A 116 -16.28 -5.85 -2.85
C GLY A 116 -15.86 -5.99 -1.38
N LYS A 117 -15.87 -4.88 -0.64
CA LYS A 117 -15.60 -4.86 0.80
C LYS A 117 -16.69 -4.13 1.56
N ARG A 118 -17.17 -4.74 2.64
CA ARG A 118 -18.13 -4.10 3.54
C ARG A 118 -17.44 -3.17 4.53
N PHE A 119 -18.11 -2.07 4.84
CA PHE A 119 -17.74 -1.14 5.92
C PHE A 119 -19.01 -0.64 6.62
N TRP A 120 -18.86 -0.08 7.82
CA TRP A 120 -19.99 0.36 8.65
C TRP A 120 -20.08 1.88 8.70
N THR A 121 -21.30 2.39 8.77
CA THR A 121 -21.67 3.79 9.00
C THR A 121 -22.78 3.84 10.06
N ARG A 122 -22.89 4.91 10.82
CA ARG A 122 -23.86 4.97 11.93
C ARG A 122 -25.30 5.05 11.45
N LYS A 123 -25.61 5.86 10.44
CA LYS A 123 -26.98 6.04 9.94
C LYS A 123 -27.43 4.94 8.99
N GLU A 124 -26.59 4.58 8.02
CA GLU A 124 -26.96 3.58 7.03
C GLU A 124 -26.59 2.16 7.47
N GLY A 125 -25.73 1.98 8.47
CA GLY A 125 -25.25 0.67 8.89
C GLY A 125 -24.21 0.10 7.92
N TRP A 126 -24.31 -1.19 7.60
CA TRP A 126 -23.39 -1.85 6.65
C TRP A 126 -23.56 -1.33 5.23
N CYS A 127 -22.49 -0.81 4.67
CA CYS A 127 -22.34 -0.34 3.30
C CYS A 127 -21.27 -1.16 2.56
N TRP A 128 -21.13 -0.90 1.27
CA TRP A 128 -20.24 -1.61 0.35
C TRP A 128 -19.31 -0.63 -0.36
N PHE A 129 -18.05 -1.03 -0.49
CA PHE A 129 -17.07 -0.50 -1.42
C PHE A 129 -16.87 -1.55 -2.52
N PHE A 130 -16.95 -1.16 -3.78
CA PHE A 130 -16.56 -1.98 -4.93
C PHE A 130 -15.43 -1.28 -5.66
N GLY A 131 -14.33 -1.97 -5.95
CA GLY A 131 -13.15 -1.36 -6.57
C GLY A 131 -12.68 -2.09 -7.82
N ILE A 132 -12.10 -1.33 -8.75
CA ILE A 132 -11.32 -1.87 -9.88
C ILE A 132 -9.85 -1.50 -9.68
N SER A 133 -8.97 -2.49 -9.70
CA SER A 133 -7.53 -2.29 -9.57
C SER A 133 -6.75 -2.87 -10.75
N ASP A 134 -5.67 -2.23 -11.18
CA ASP A 134 -4.79 -2.78 -12.21
C ASP A 134 -3.75 -3.75 -11.63
N HIS A 135 -3.60 -4.95 -12.19
CA HIS A 135 -2.59 -5.92 -11.77
C HIS A 135 -1.15 -5.43 -11.99
N PHE A 136 -0.92 -4.54 -12.95
CA PHE A 136 0.40 -4.01 -13.28
C PHE A 136 1.00 -3.22 -12.13
N ASN A 137 0.32 -2.14 -11.71
CA ASN A 137 0.82 -1.14 -10.74
C ASN A 137 -0.02 -1.06 -9.45
N SER A 138 -1.05 -1.89 -9.28
CA SER A 138 -1.98 -1.82 -8.14
C SER A 138 -2.73 -0.49 -8.03
N GLU A 139 -2.85 0.28 -9.11
CA GLU A 139 -3.66 1.49 -9.12
C GLU A 139 -5.12 1.11 -8.91
N ILE A 140 -5.84 1.88 -8.08
CA ILE A 140 -7.30 1.82 -8.03
C ILE A 140 -7.82 2.73 -9.14
N ILE A 141 -8.32 2.14 -10.21
CA ILE A 141 -8.73 2.87 -11.41
C ILE A 141 -10.03 3.64 -11.14
N ALA A 142 -11.00 2.94 -10.54
CA ALA A 142 -12.29 3.45 -10.15
C ALA A 142 -12.82 2.67 -8.94
N PHE A 143 -13.78 3.24 -8.23
CA PHE A 143 -14.48 2.59 -7.13
C PHE A 143 -15.88 3.17 -6.99
N HIS A 144 -16.77 2.41 -6.35
CA HIS A 144 -18.13 2.84 -6.03
C HIS A 144 -18.45 2.48 -4.58
N THR A 145 -19.08 3.40 -3.87
CA THR A 145 -19.58 3.19 -2.50
C THR A 145 -21.09 3.27 -2.49
N THR A 146 -21.72 2.31 -1.83
CA THR A 146 -23.18 2.18 -1.87
C THR A 146 -23.70 1.51 -0.62
N LYS A 147 -24.98 1.73 -0.33
CA LYS A 147 -25.68 0.96 0.70
C LYS A 147 -25.97 -0.48 0.24
N ASN A 148 -26.34 -0.66 -1.02
CA ASN A 148 -26.83 -1.94 -1.53
C ASN A 148 -25.75 -2.68 -2.31
N GLY A 149 -25.37 -3.86 -1.80
CA GLY A 149 -24.41 -4.75 -2.46
C GLY A 149 -25.08 -5.63 -3.51
N ASP A 150 -25.60 -5.03 -4.57
CA ASP A 150 -26.22 -5.75 -5.68
C ASP A 150 -25.36 -5.76 -6.95
N ARG A 151 -25.77 -6.56 -7.93
CA ARG A 151 -25.05 -6.72 -9.20
C ARG A 151 -24.94 -5.46 -10.04
N PHE A 152 -25.86 -4.51 -9.88
CA PHE A 152 -25.85 -3.27 -10.65
C PHE A 152 -24.83 -2.31 -10.05
N ASN A 153 -24.86 -2.15 -8.72
CA ASN A 153 -23.87 -1.35 -7.99
C ASN A 153 -22.46 -1.94 -8.13
N GLY A 154 -22.30 -3.27 -8.11
CA GLY A 154 -21.01 -3.91 -8.34
C GLY A 154 -20.42 -3.65 -9.73
N PHE A 155 -21.26 -3.35 -10.74
CA PHE A 155 -20.82 -3.04 -12.10
C PHE A 155 -20.42 -1.58 -12.32
N VAL A 156 -20.96 -0.64 -11.53
CA VAL A 156 -20.63 0.81 -11.62
C VAL A 156 -19.13 1.10 -11.72
N PRO A 157 -18.25 0.57 -10.84
CA PRO A 157 -16.83 0.91 -10.91
C PRO A 157 -16.15 0.33 -12.16
N LEU A 158 -16.64 -0.78 -12.73
CA LEU A 158 -16.15 -1.29 -14.01
C LEU A 158 -16.48 -0.33 -15.16
N GLN A 159 -17.73 0.15 -15.20
CA GLN A 159 -18.15 1.14 -16.18
C GLN A 159 -17.30 2.42 -16.10
N GLU A 160 -17.07 2.94 -14.89
CA GLU A 160 -16.22 4.11 -14.69
C GLU A 160 -14.76 3.88 -15.09
N ALA A 161 -14.19 2.71 -14.73
CA ALA A 161 -12.82 2.36 -15.08
C ALA A 161 -12.63 2.27 -16.60
N VAL A 162 -13.58 1.65 -17.29
CA VAL A 162 -13.57 1.56 -18.76
C VAL A 162 -13.68 2.94 -19.39
N ASN A 163 -14.61 3.78 -18.92
CA ASN A 163 -14.72 5.15 -19.42
C ASN A 163 -13.42 5.95 -19.22
N LYS A 164 -12.77 5.80 -18.05
CA LYS A 164 -11.52 6.50 -17.72
C LYS A 164 -10.32 6.04 -18.57
N ARG A 165 -10.31 4.79 -19.02
CA ARG A 165 -9.17 4.18 -19.73
C ARG A 165 -9.34 4.12 -21.25
N TYR A 166 -10.57 3.97 -21.70
CA TYR A 166 -10.90 3.76 -23.11
C TYR A 166 -11.81 4.85 -23.68
N GLY A 167 -12.22 5.83 -22.87
CA GLY A 167 -12.89 7.05 -23.34
C GLY A 167 -14.37 6.88 -23.70
N GLY A 168 -15.02 5.81 -23.25
CA GLY A 168 -16.46 5.64 -23.47
C GLY A 168 -16.98 4.26 -23.10
N PHE A 169 -18.19 3.95 -23.59
CA PHE A 169 -18.87 2.68 -23.37
C PHE A 169 -19.48 2.19 -24.68
N ARG A 170 -18.76 1.32 -25.40
CA ARG A 170 -19.21 0.72 -26.66
C ARG A 170 -18.77 -0.73 -26.75
N LYS A 171 -19.39 -1.48 -27.66
CA LYS A 171 -19.07 -2.90 -27.88
C LYS A 171 -17.59 -3.08 -28.22
N GLY A 172 -16.92 -3.99 -27.52
CA GLY A 172 -15.51 -4.34 -27.74
C GLY A 172 -14.50 -3.23 -27.43
N ILE A 173 -14.88 -2.18 -26.68
CA ILE A 173 -13.96 -1.05 -26.43
C ILE A 173 -12.72 -1.43 -25.61
N ALA A 174 -12.81 -2.48 -24.80
CA ALA A 174 -11.77 -2.98 -23.92
C ALA A 174 -11.33 -4.40 -24.32
N GLU A 175 -11.37 -4.71 -25.61
CA GLU A 175 -10.91 -6.00 -26.15
C GLU A 175 -9.44 -6.27 -25.76
N GLY A 176 -9.17 -7.50 -25.30
CA GLY A 176 -7.86 -7.91 -24.80
C GLY A 176 -7.61 -7.62 -23.32
N LEU A 177 -8.54 -6.96 -22.62
CA LEU A 177 -8.50 -6.82 -21.16
C LEU A 177 -9.11 -8.05 -20.49
N SER A 178 -8.43 -8.62 -19.50
CA SER A 178 -9.03 -9.59 -18.58
C SER A 178 -9.48 -8.92 -17.28
N LEU A 179 -10.61 -9.35 -16.71
CA LEU A 179 -11.09 -8.92 -15.40
C LEU A 179 -11.11 -10.10 -14.43
N ARG A 180 -10.24 -10.03 -13.43
CA ARG A 180 -10.08 -11.02 -12.39
C ARG A 180 -11.00 -10.76 -11.21
N THR A 181 -11.70 -11.79 -10.75
CA THR A 181 -12.63 -11.71 -9.63
C THR A 181 -12.81 -13.06 -8.95
N ASP A 182 -13.35 -13.06 -7.73
CA ASP A 182 -13.84 -14.27 -7.10
C ASP A 182 -15.17 -14.75 -7.73
N LEU A 183 -15.62 -15.95 -7.32
CA LEU A 183 -16.90 -16.52 -7.74
C LEU A 183 -18.10 -15.93 -6.97
N GLY A 184 -18.00 -14.69 -6.49
CA GLY A 184 -19.09 -13.99 -5.80
C GLY A 184 -20.34 -13.87 -6.66
N SER A 185 -21.52 -13.87 -6.02
CA SER A 185 -22.82 -13.86 -6.71
C SER A 185 -23.03 -12.62 -7.60
N ILE A 186 -22.43 -11.48 -7.23
CA ILE A 186 -22.41 -10.25 -8.03
C ILE A 186 -21.70 -10.48 -9.36
N TYR A 187 -20.47 -11.01 -9.30
CA TYR A 187 -19.56 -11.14 -10.45
C TYR A 187 -19.85 -12.36 -11.33
N THR A 188 -20.60 -13.33 -10.81
CA THR A 188 -21.11 -14.49 -11.56
C THR A 188 -22.49 -14.24 -12.16
N SER A 189 -23.15 -13.14 -11.80
CA SER A 189 -24.48 -12.78 -12.32
C SER A 189 -24.46 -12.60 -13.83
N GLY A 190 -25.55 -12.98 -14.50
CA GLY A 190 -25.68 -12.81 -15.96
C GLY A 190 -25.55 -11.35 -16.40
N HIS A 191 -26.02 -10.39 -15.60
CA HIS A 191 -25.86 -8.96 -15.92
C HIS A 191 -24.38 -8.57 -15.97
N PHE A 192 -23.60 -8.90 -14.94
CA PHE A 192 -22.20 -8.54 -14.90
C PHE A 192 -21.40 -9.22 -16.02
N ARG A 193 -21.60 -10.52 -16.22
CA ARG A 193 -20.92 -11.28 -17.28
C ARG A 193 -21.24 -10.75 -18.68
N ASN A 194 -22.52 -10.56 -19.00
CA ASN A 194 -22.94 -10.08 -20.31
C ASN A 194 -22.44 -8.64 -20.56
N SER A 195 -22.40 -7.79 -19.53
CA SER A 195 -21.86 -6.44 -19.65
C SER A 195 -20.34 -6.43 -19.85
N ALA A 196 -19.60 -7.30 -19.16
CA ALA A 196 -18.16 -7.46 -19.39
C ALA A 196 -17.88 -7.99 -20.80
N GLU A 197 -18.61 -9.02 -21.24
CA GLU A 197 -18.51 -9.58 -22.59
C GLU A 197 -18.84 -8.54 -23.66
N PHE A 198 -19.89 -7.73 -23.47
CA PHE A 198 -20.23 -6.64 -24.38
C PHE A 198 -19.05 -5.67 -24.58
N LEU A 199 -18.32 -5.37 -23.50
CA LEU A 199 -17.15 -4.47 -23.55
C LEU A 199 -15.91 -5.14 -24.15
N GLY A 200 -15.93 -6.44 -24.44
CA GLY A 200 -14.79 -7.21 -24.91
C GLY A 200 -13.87 -7.69 -23.79
N ILE A 201 -14.34 -7.67 -22.53
CA ILE A 201 -13.56 -8.01 -21.35
C ILE A 201 -13.69 -9.50 -21.06
N GLU A 202 -12.56 -10.20 -20.93
CA GLU A 202 -12.53 -11.62 -20.58
C GLU A 202 -12.60 -11.80 -19.06
N MET A 203 -13.60 -12.53 -18.57
CA MET A 203 -13.74 -12.82 -17.14
C MET A 203 -12.77 -13.92 -16.70
N SER A 204 -11.96 -13.64 -15.68
CA SER A 204 -11.00 -14.58 -15.08
C SER A 204 -11.38 -14.85 -13.62
N TYR A 205 -11.76 -16.08 -13.29
CA TYR A 205 -12.21 -16.42 -11.93
C TYR A 205 -11.10 -17.04 -11.07
N THR A 206 -10.99 -16.61 -9.83
CA THR A 206 -10.12 -17.26 -8.84
C THR A 206 -10.87 -18.44 -8.22
N TRP A 207 -10.42 -19.67 -8.48
CA TRP A 207 -10.98 -20.84 -7.79
C TRP A 207 -10.52 -20.89 -6.33
N ALA A 208 -11.44 -21.25 -5.41
CA ALA A 208 -11.07 -21.54 -4.03
C ALA A 208 -10.00 -22.65 -4.03
N LYS A 209 -8.80 -22.33 -3.49
CA LYS A 209 -7.59 -23.18 -3.43
C LYS A 209 -6.64 -23.15 -4.64
N SER A 210 -6.85 -22.29 -5.65
CA SER A 210 -5.84 -22.07 -6.69
C SER A 210 -4.74 -21.08 -6.24
N PRO A 211 -3.47 -21.26 -6.66
CA PRO A 211 -2.37 -20.38 -6.27
C PRO A 211 -2.59 -18.91 -6.67
N GLU A 212 -3.32 -18.70 -7.76
CA GLU A 212 -3.61 -17.41 -8.36
C GLU A 212 -4.70 -16.66 -7.59
N SER A 213 -4.33 -15.79 -6.66
CA SER A 213 -5.30 -15.04 -5.85
C SER A 213 -5.73 -13.72 -6.49
N ASN A 214 -6.83 -13.15 -5.99
CA ASN A 214 -7.20 -11.74 -6.24
C ASN A 214 -6.34 -10.79 -5.37
N GLY A 215 -5.07 -11.16 -5.15
CA GLY A 215 -4.25 -10.63 -4.06
C GLY A 215 -3.83 -9.16 -4.22
N ILE A 216 -4.05 -8.56 -5.39
CA ILE A 216 -3.82 -7.13 -5.62
C ILE A 216 -4.89 -6.31 -4.91
N ILE A 217 -6.17 -6.57 -5.19
CA ILE A 217 -7.26 -5.80 -4.58
C ILE A 217 -7.48 -6.20 -3.12
N GLU A 218 -7.27 -7.46 -2.74
CA GLU A 218 -7.28 -7.88 -1.33
C GLU A 218 -6.22 -7.13 -0.50
N ARG A 219 -5.03 -6.90 -1.08
CA ARG A 219 -3.98 -6.11 -0.43
C ARG A 219 -4.41 -4.66 -0.28
N PHE A 220 -5.09 -4.08 -1.28
CA PHE A 220 -5.67 -2.76 -1.17
C PHE A 220 -6.74 -2.72 -0.07
N HIS A 221 -7.66 -3.69 -0.03
CA HIS A 221 -8.68 -3.84 1.00
C HIS A 221 -8.12 -3.84 2.43
N ARG A 222 -7.00 -4.54 2.66
CA ARG A 222 -6.30 -4.47 3.95
C ARG A 222 -5.73 -3.07 4.22
N THR A 223 -5.18 -2.42 3.20
CA THR A 223 -4.63 -1.06 3.36
C THR A 223 -5.75 -0.07 3.66
N LEU A 224 -6.89 -0.15 2.95
CA LEU A 224 -8.08 0.66 3.18
C LEU A 224 -8.64 0.44 4.60
N GLU A 225 -8.71 -0.80 5.05
CA GLU A 225 -9.10 -1.16 6.42
C GLU A 225 -8.20 -0.48 7.47
N GLU A 226 -6.88 -0.63 7.32
CA GLU A 226 -5.89 -0.14 8.28
C GLU A 226 -5.79 1.38 8.31
N GLN A 227 -5.97 2.04 7.16
CA GLN A 227 -5.75 3.48 7.00
C GLN A 227 -7.03 4.32 7.09
N VAL A 228 -8.20 3.69 6.91
CA VAL A 228 -9.48 4.39 6.89
C VAL A 228 -10.42 3.80 7.93
N PHE A 229 -10.89 2.56 7.73
CA PHE A 229 -11.99 2.01 8.54
C PHE A 229 -11.67 1.76 10.00
N LYS A 230 -10.39 1.58 10.36
CA LYS A 230 -9.95 1.45 11.76
C LYS A 230 -9.62 2.78 12.45
N ILE A 231 -9.53 3.86 11.68
CA ILE A 231 -9.06 5.17 12.16
C ILE A 231 -10.22 6.16 12.27
N TYR A 232 -11.18 6.07 11.35
CA TYR A 232 -12.30 6.99 11.27
C TYR A 232 -13.60 6.24 11.50
N ASP A 233 -14.46 6.82 12.34
CA ASP A 233 -15.87 6.46 12.42
C ASP A 233 -16.66 7.37 11.47
N PHE A 234 -17.61 6.80 10.74
CA PHE A 234 -18.44 7.55 9.78
C PHE A 234 -19.88 7.65 10.27
N GLU A 235 -20.42 8.87 10.25
CA GLU A 235 -21.82 9.09 10.55
C GLU A 235 -22.69 8.68 9.36
N THR A 236 -22.28 9.05 8.14
CA THR A 236 -23.04 8.81 6.90
C THR A 236 -22.23 8.12 5.80
N LEU A 237 -22.92 7.54 4.83
CA LEU A 237 -22.30 7.00 3.60
C LEU A 237 -21.58 8.09 2.79
N GLU A 238 -22.12 9.31 2.76
CA GLU A 238 -21.53 10.43 2.02
C GLU A 238 -20.17 10.83 2.61
N GLU A 239 -20.08 10.93 3.94
CA GLU A 239 -18.85 11.21 4.66
C GLU A 239 -17.78 10.12 4.39
N ALA A 240 -18.19 8.86 4.51
CA ALA A 240 -17.33 7.72 4.20
C ALA A 240 -16.82 7.77 2.74
N THR A 241 -17.71 8.08 1.80
CA THR A 241 -17.40 8.19 0.37
C THR A 241 -16.36 9.28 0.12
N ALA A 242 -16.53 10.46 0.70
CA ALA A 242 -15.57 11.55 0.58
C ALA A 242 -14.19 11.16 1.12
N LYS A 243 -14.14 10.49 2.28
CA LYS A 243 -12.87 10.06 2.88
C LYS A 243 -12.18 8.95 2.09
N ILE A 244 -12.94 7.97 1.61
CA ILE A 244 -12.43 6.89 0.75
C ILE A 244 -11.87 7.48 -0.55
N LYS A 245 -12.56 8.47 -1.16
CA LYS A 245 -12.08 9.16 -2.36
C LYS A 245 -10.72 9.81 -2.11
N GLU A 246 -10.62 10.63 -1.07
CA GLU A 246 -9.37 11.29 -0.68
C GLU A 246 -8.23 10.27 -0.47
N PHE A 247 -8.54 9.18 0.23
CA PHE A 247 -7.59 8.10 0.47
C PHE A 247 -7.15 7.40 -0.82
N VAL A 248 -8.06 7.02 -1.70
CA VAL A 248 -7.76 6.36 -2.98
C VAL A 248 -6.86 7.24 -3.85
N GLU A 249 -7.17 8.52 -3.92
CA GLU A 249 -6.36 9.45 -4.69
C GLU A 249 -4.94 9.60 -4.11
N ASN A 250 -4.81 9.74 -2.79
CA ASN A 250 -3.52 9.79 -2.12
C ASN A 250 -2.77 8.46 -2.26
N TYR A 251 -3.47 7.32 -2.17
CA TYR A 251 -2.92 5.99 -2.37
C TYR A 251 -2.26 5.87 -3.74
N ASN A 252 -3.01 6.20 -4.79
CA ASN A 252 -2.51 6.14 -6.16
C ASN A 252 -1.31 7.07 -6.39
N ARG A 253 -1.28 8.24 -5.74
CA ARG A 253 -0.20 9.23 -5.90
C ARG A 253 1.05 8.94 -5.07
N GLU A 254 0.90 8.47 -3.83
CA GLU A 254 1.98 8.50 -2.84
C GLU A 254 2.21 7.18 -2.10
N TRP A 255 1.31 6.20 -2.18
CA TRP A 255 1.48 4.95 -1.45
C TRP A 255 2.57 4.08 -2.07
N MET A 256 3.75 4.08 -1.44
CA MET A 256 4.89 3.31 -1.93
C MET A 256 4.70 1.80 -1.74
N LEU A 257 4.80 1.06 -2.84
CA LEU A 257 4.69 -0.40 -2.88
C LEU A 257 6.05 -1.04 -3.12
N ALA A 258 6.49 -1.91 -2.20
CA ALA A 258 7.79 -2.58 -2.31
C ALA A 258 7.95 -3.38 -3.62
N ARG A 259 6.85 -3.96 -4.15
CA ARG A 259 6.86 -4.71 -5.42
C ARG A 259 7.17 -3.82 -6.65
N LEU A 260 6.94 -2.51 -6.53
CA LEU A 260 7.17 -1.51 -7.57
C LEU A 260 8.46 -0.73 -7.31
N GLY A 261 9.43 -1.32 -6.59
CA GLY A 261 10.64 -0.59 -6.19
C GLY A 261 10.36 0.62 -5.30
N TYR A 262 9.28 0.55 -4.51
CA TYR A 262 8.77 1.67 -3.70
C TYR A 262 8.28 2.88 -4.50
N MET A 263 7.89 2.70 -5.76
CA MET A 263 7.05 3.65 -6.47
C MET A 263 5.59 3.59 -5.96
N SER A 264 4.87 4.71 -6.08
CA SER A 264 3.41 4.71 -6.02
C SER A 264 2.81 4.09 -7.29
N PRO A 265 1.52 3.70 -7.28
CA PRO A 265 0.87 3.18 -8.47
C PRO A 265 1.00 4.10 -9.70
N LEU A 266 0.77 5.41 -9.52
CA LEU A 266 0.88 6.37 -10.62
C LEU A 266 2.33 6.62 -11.05
N GLU A 267 3.28 6.65 -10.11
CA GLU A 267 4.71 6.72 -10.46
C GLU A 267 5.14 5.54 -11.34
N ALA A 268 4.70 4.32 -10.99
CA ALA A 268 5.04 3.12 -11.76
C ALA A 268 4.42 3.14 -13.17
N ARG A 269 3.18 3.62 -13.30
CA ARG A 269 2.54 3.77 -14.63
C ARG A 269 3.24 4.82 -15.48
N LYS A 270 3.52 5.99 -14.90
CA LYS A 270 4.27 7.05 -15.60
C LYS A 270 5.65 6.55 -16.05
N CYS A 271 6.39 5.85 -15.20
CA CYS A 271 7.69 5.29 -15.55
C CYS A 271 7.60 4.30 -16.74
N TYR A 272 6.51 3.52 -16.84
CA TYR A 272 6.27 2.64 -17.97
C TYR A 272 5.94 3.42 -19.25
N GLU A 273 5.06 4.42 -19.15
CA GLU A 273 4.68 5.31 -20.26
C GLU A 273 5.92 6.07 -20.81
N ASP A 274 6.75 6.63 -19.93
CA ASP A 274 8.00 7.32 -20.29
C ASP A 274 8.99 6.39 -21.01
N LYS A 275 9.07 5.11 -20.61
CA LYS A 275 9.92 4.11 -21.28
C LYS A 275 9.44 3.79 -22.70
N LEU A 276 8.13 3.74 -22.93
CA LEU A 276 7.59 3.52 -24.27
C LEU A 276 7.91 4.71 -25.20
N LEU A 277 7.81 5.94 -24.68
CA LEU A 277 8.12 7.15 -25.45
C LEU A 277 9.61 7.27 -25.79
N ASN A 278 10.51 6.77 -24.94
CA ASN A 278 11.95 6.82 -25.19
C ASN A 278 12.47 5.68 -26.09
N VAL A 279 11.62 4.70 -26.42
CA VAL A 279 11.94 3.56 -27.30
C VAL A 279 11.31 3.73 -28.70
N ALA A 280 10.33 4.62 -28.84
CA ALA A 280 9.70 5.02 -30.10
C ALA A 280 10.49 6.13 -30.80
#